data_AF-A0A949NY78-F1
#
_entry.id   AF-A0A949NY78-F1
#
_cell.length_a   1.000
_cell.length_b   1.000
_cell.length_c   1.000
_cell.angle_alpha   90.00
_cell.angle_beta   90.00
_cell.angle_gamma   90.00
#
_symmetry.space_group_name_H-M   'P 1'
#
loop_
_entity.id
_entity.type
_entity.pdbx_description
1 polymer ?
#
loop_
_entity_poly.entity_id
_entity_poly.type
_entity_poly.pdbx_seq_one_letter_code
_entity_poly.pdbx_strand_id
1 'polypeptide(L)'
;MTKLMELYNQLKPLQADGLREGYRKILEHDGHVLAMGKMQEGFEFVTWRYTYDGNSVTLGHYFTGLEAAKEDFAKRAGLINANRMFGETDLKLIHSSLVNYVGLNGNLNYKDEKAIGSILEKIELIVPEILRHEKLEDLEMVADDGIEL
;
A
#
# COMPACT_ATOMS: atom_id res chain seq x y z
N MET A 1 -7.98 -11.90 -15.75
CA MET A 1 -9.29 -11.23 -15.95
C MET A 1 -10.43 -11.83 -15.11
N THR A 2 -10.48 -13.13 -14.85
CA THR A 2 -11.69 -13.82 -14.32
C THR A 2 -12.10 -13.39 -12.90
N LYS A 3 -11.15 -13.20 -11.97
CA LYS A 3 -11.44 -12.95 -10.54
C LYS A 3 -12.17 -11.62 -10.26
N LEU A 4 -11.78 -10.53 -10.92
CA LEU A 4 -12.46 -9.23 -10.75
C LEU A 4 -13.84 -9.22 -11.39
N MET A 5 -14.01 -9.94 -12.50
CA MET A 5 -15.33 -10.10 -13.13
C MET A 5 -16.29 -10.92 -12.26
N GLU A 6 -15.81 -12.02 -11.67
CA GLU A 6 -16.58 -12.81 -10.69
C GLU A 6 -16.98 -11.97 -9.48
N LEU A 7 -16.04 -11.24 -8.90
CA LEU A 7 -16.32 -10.31 -7.81
C LEU A 7 -17.40 -9.31 -8.21
N TYR A 8 -17.21 -8.59 -9.32
CA TYR A 8 -18.17 -7.61 -9.83
C TYR A 8 -19.58 -8.19 -9.94
N ASN A 9 -19.73 -9.38 -10.52
CA ASN A 9 -21.04 -10.01 -10.68
C ASN A 9 -21.73 -10.37 -9.36
N GLN A 10 -20.98 -10.65 -8.30
CA GLN A 10 -21.49 -10.97 -6.96
C GLN A 10 -21.84 -9.74 -6.12
N LEU A 11 -21.21 -8.60 -6.39
CA LEU A 11 -21.43 -7.37 -5.62
C LEU A 11 -22.79 -6.74 -5.93
N LYS A 12 -23.39 -6.11 -4.92
CA LYS A 12 -24.64 -5.37 -5.08
C LYS A 12 -24.39 -4.05 -5.81
N PRO A 13 -25.29 -3.63 -6.73
CA PRO A 13 -25.26 -2.28 -7.28
C PRO A 13 -25.23 -1.23 -6.17
N LEU A 14 -24.37 -0.23 -6.33
CA LEU A 14 -24.35 0.93 -5.45
C LEU A 14 -25.52 1.85 -5.84
N GLN A 15 -26.43 2.08 -4.89
CA GLN A 15 -27.55 2.99 -5.06
C GLN A 15 -27.14 4.35 -4.49
N ALA A 16 -27.08 5.37 -5.34
CA ALA A 16 -26.82 6.74 -4.94
C ALA A 16 -27.40 7.71 -5.98
N ASP A 17 -28.07 8.76 -5.52
CA ASP A 17 -28.71 9.75 -6.37
C ASP A 17 -27.67 10.47 -7.23
N GLY A 18 -27.95 10.57 -8.54
CA GLY A 18 -27.06 11.19 -9.52
C GLY A 18 -25.82 10.37 -9.90
N LEU A 19 -25.64 9.18 -9.33
CA LEU A 19 -24.54 8.29 -9.70
C LEU A 19 -24.87 7.54 -11.00
N ARG A 20 -23.90 7.50 -11.92
CA ARG A 20 -24.01 6.69 -13.14
C ARG A 20 -24.18 5.21 -12.78
N GLU A 21 -25.08 4.52 -13.47
CA GLU A 21 -25.23 3.07 -13.34
C GLU A 21 -23.92 2.32 -13.64
N GLY A 22 -23.73 1.19 -12.96
CA GLY A 22 -22.59 0.29 -13.20
C GLY A 22 -21.54 0.27 -12.09
N TYR A 23 -21.66 1.11 -11.06
CA TYR A 23 -20.86 0.94 -9.85
C TYR A 23 -21.47 -0.10 -8.93
N ARG A 24 -20.61 -0.94 -8.36
CA ARG A 24 -20.98 -1.96 -7.39
C ARG A 24 -20.16 -1.81 -6.12
N LYS A 25 -20.84 -1.92 -4.98
CA LYS A 25 -20.26 -1.70 -3.66
C LYS A 25 -19.40 -2.91 -3.26
N ILE A 26 -18.11 -2.69 -2.99
CA ILE A 26 -17.19 -3.70 -2.43
C ILE A 26 -17.33 -3.72 -0.91
N LEU A 27 -17.18 -2.57 -0.26
CA LEU A 27 -17.37 -2.42 1.18
C LEU A 27 -17.79 -1.00 1.56
N GLU A 28 -18.31 -0.86 2.78
CA GLU A 28 -18.74 0.41 3.34
C GLU A 28 -18.44 0.44 4.84
N HIS A 29 -17.95 1.58 5.30
CA HIS A 29 -17.61 1.80 6.70
C HIS A 29 -17.59 3.30 7.00
N ASP A 30 -18.14 3.69 8.15
CA ASP A 30 -18.14 5.06 8.68
C ASP A 30 -18.46 6.14 7.62
N GLY A 31 -19.58 5.97 6.91
CA GLY A 31 -20.02 6.92 5.87
C GLY A 31 -19.15 6.94 4.61
N HIS A 32 -18.20 6.02 4.45
CA HIS A 32 -17.39 5.85 3.26
C HIS A 32 -17.72 4.55 2.54
N VAL A 33 -17.55 4.54 1.22
CA VAL A 33 -17.76 3.35 0.38
C VAL A 33 -16.58 3.13 -0.55
N LEU A 34 -16.11 1.89 -0.64
CA LEU A 34 -15.24 1.42 -1.73
C LEU A 34 -16.13 0.70 -2.75
N ALA A 35 -16.06 1.13 -4.00
CA ALA A 35 -16.81 0.58 -5.11
C ALA A 35 -15.91 0.24 -6.28
N MET A 36 -16.43 -0.58 -7.20
CA MET A 36 -15.81 -0.84 -8.49
C MET A 36 -16.81 -0.62 -9.63
N GLY A 37 -16.32 -0.06 -10.74
CA GLY A 37 -17.06 0.18 -11.97
C GLY A 37 -16.44 -0.59 -13.13
N LYS A 38 -17.28 -1.05 -14.07
CA LYS A 38 -16.78 -1.68 -15.30
C LYS A 38 -16.46 -0.61 -16.34
N MET A 39 -15.23 -0.64 -16.86
CA MET A 39 -14.77 0.23 -17.94
C MET A 39 -14.72 -0.52 -19.28
N GLN A 40 -14.49 0.19 -20.39
CA GLN A 40 -14.28 -0.44 -21.71
C GLN A 40 -13.14 -1.46 -21.65
N GLU A 41 -12.05 -1.10 -20.98
CA GLU A 41 -10.89 -1.97 -20.78
C GLU A 41 -10.65 -2.19 -19.28
N GLY A 42 -11.38 -3.14 -18.70
CA GLY A 42 -11.18 -3.60 -17.32
C GLY A 42 -12.09 -2.94 -16.30
N PHE A 43 -11.52 -2.54 -15.16
CA PHE A 43 -12.25 -2.02 -14.01
C PHE A 43 -11.58 -0.76 -13.48
N GLU A 44 -12.40 0.12 -12.95
CA GLU A 44 -11.96 1.20 -12.07
C GLU A 44 -12.43 0.92 -10.64
N PHE A 45 -11.75 1.53 -9.68
CA PHE A 45 -12.07 1.46 -8.27
C PHE A 45 -12.21 2.88 -7.74
N VAL A 46 -13.19 3.09 -6.87
CA VAL A 46 -13.49 4.42 -6.33
C VAL A 46 -13.78 4.35 -4.84
N THR A 47 -13.22 5.29 -4.11
CA THR A 47 -13.66 5.58 -2.74
C THR A 47 -14.53 6.85 -2.74
N TRP A 48 -15.71 6.78 -2.14
CA TRP A 48 -16.56 7.94 -1.93
C TRP A 48 -16.88 8.13 -0.46
N ARG A 49 -17.36 9.32 -0.10
CA ARG A 49 -18.09 9.57 1.13
C ARG A 49 -19.57 9.74 0.81
N TYR A 50 -20.46 9.14 1.59
CA TYR A 50 -21.88 9.47 1.51
C TYR A 50 -22.10 10.93 1.93
N THR A 51 -23.13 11.52 1.35
CA THR A 51 -23.72 12.78 1.79
C THR A 51 -24.36 12.60 3.16
N TYR A 52 -24.64 13.71 3.86
CA TYR A 52 -25.15 13.66 5.24
C TYR A 52 -26.49 12.92 5.36
N ASP A 53 -27.35 13.03 4.34
CA ASP A 53 -28.63 12.32 4.26
C ASP A 53 -28.50 10.87 3.76
N GLY A 54 -27.31 10.45 3.34
CA GLY A 54 -27.01 9.08 2.89
C GLY A 54 -27.51 8.74 1.48
N ASN A 55 -28.14 9.68 0.78
CA ASN A 55 -28.81 9.40 -0.49
C ASN A 55 -27.86 9.47 -1.70
N SER A 56 -26.80 10.28 -1.61
CA SER A 56 -25.81 10.46 -2.67
C SER A 56 -24.38 10.28 -2.17
N VAL A 57 -23.42 10.26 -3.09
CA VAL A 57 -21.98 10.11 -2.82
C VAL A 57 -21.20 11.33 -3.31
N THR A 58 -20.09 11.65 -2.64
CA THR A 58 -19.23 12.81 -2.94
C THR A 58 -17.76 12.52 -2.62
N LEU A 59 -16.87 13.46 -2.97
CA LEU A 59 -15.44 13.43 -2.69
C LEU A 59 -14.74 12.16 -3.22
N GLY A 60 -15.02 11.80 -4.48
CA GLY A 60 -14.53 10.56 -5.10
C GLY A 60 -13.02 10.56 -5.38
N HIS A 61 -12.30 9.54 -4.91
CA HIS A 61 -10.94 9.23 -5.34
C HIS A 61 -10.96 8.01 -6.28
N TYR A 62 -10.36 8.13 -7.46
CA TYR A 62 -10.46 7.14 -8.55
C TYR A 62 -9.11 6.46 -8.79
N PHE A 63 -9.15 5.14 -8.99
CA PHE A 63 -7.97 4.29 -9.10
C PHE A 63 -8.15 3.24 -10.21
N THR A 64 -7.06 2.90 -10.88
CA THR A 64 -7.00 1.75 -11.80
C THR A 64 -6.68 0.43 -11.07
N GLY A 65 -6.12 0.51 -9.86
CA GLY A 65 -5.72 -0.64 -9.05
C GLY A 65 -6.52 -0.75 -7.75
N LEU A 66 -6.98 -1.98 -7.45
CA LEU A 66 -7.75 -2.26 -6.23
C LEU A 66 -6.95 -2.04 -4.95
N GLU A 67 -5.65 -2.34 -4.93
CA GLU A 67 -4.84 -2.21 -3.71
C GLU A 67 -4.69 -0.74 -3.28
N ALA A 68 -4.41 0.17 -4.22
CA ALA A 68 -4.36 1.60 -3.93
C ALA A 68 -5.72 2.12 -3.42
N ALA A 69 -6.83 1.66 -4.02
CA ALA A 69 -8.17 2.04 -3.58
C ALA A 69 -8.51 1.51 -2.18
N LYS A 70 -8.06 0.30 -1.81
CA LYS A 70 -8.22 -0.24 -0.46
C LYS A 70 -7.44 0.57 0.57
N GLU A 71 -6.21 0.95 0.26
CA GLU A 71 -5.38 1.75 1.16
C GLU A 71 -6.00 3.13 1.40
N ASP A 72 -6.42 3.80 0.32
CA ASP A 72 -7.12 5.09 0.42
C ASP A 72 -8.44 4.97 1.21
N PHE A 73 -9.22 3.91 0.95
CA PHE A 73 -10.44 3.64 1.70
C PHE A 73 -10.15 3.46 3.20
N ALA A 74 -9.14 2.66 3.54
CA ALA A 74 -8.79 2.37 4.93
C ALA A 74 -8.35 3.63 5.69
N LYS A 75 -7.65 4.55 5.02
CA LYS A 75 -7.29 5.86 5.58
C LYS A 75 -8.52 6.74 5.78
N ARG A 76 -9.33 6.93 4.73
CA ARG A 76 -10.48 7.86 4.74
C ARG A 76 -11.60 7.41 5.66
N ALA A 77 -11.86 6.11 5.71
CA ALA A 77 -12.86 5.52 6.60
C ALA A 77 -12.37 5.37 8.05
N GLY A 78 -11.16 5.84 8.39
CA GLY A 78 -10.64 5.78 9.76
C GLY A 78 -10.28 4.37 10.25
N LEU A 79 -10.20 3.38 9.35
CA LEU A 79 -9.78 2.01 9.69
C LEU A 79 -8.30 1.94 10.08
N ILE A 80 -7.49 2.88 9.58
CA ILE A 80 -6.09 3.02 9.92
C ILE A 80 -5.86 4.44 10.46
N ASN A 81 -5.12 4.54 11.56
CA ASN A 81 -4.64 5.83 12.04
C ASN A 81 -3.49 6.29 11.15
N ALA A 82 -3.76 7.26 10.28
CA ALA A 82 -2.76 7.79 9.33
C ALA A 82 -1.48 8.30 10.03
N ASN A 83 -1.58 8.82 11.25
CA ASN A 83 -0.41 9.27 12.02
C ASN A 83 0.49 8.11 12.50
N ARG A 84 0.03 6.86 12.38
CA ARG A 84 0.80 5.64 12.66
C ARG A 84 1.33 4.98 11.38
N MET A 85 1.07 5.56 10.20
CA MET A 85 1.61 5.06 8.95
C MET A 85 2.94 5.73 8.65
N PHE A 86 3.97 4.91 8.43
CA PHE A 86 5.21 5.34 7.83
C PHE A 86 5.09 5.19 6.31
N GLY A 87 5.42 6.23 5.57
CA GLY A 87 5.55 6.14 4.12
C GLY A 87 6.78 5.34 3.72
N GLU A 88 6.87 4.98 2.44
CA GLU A 88 8.03 4.24 1.92
C GLU A 88 9.36 4.98 2.20
N THR A 89 9.37 6.30 2.02
CA THR A 89 10.53 7.16 2.33
C THR A 89 10.89 7.12 3.81
N ASP A 90 9.91 7.15 4.71
CA ASP A 90 10.14 7.07 6.15
C ASP A 90 10.72 5.70 6.51
N LEU A 91 10.18 4.62 5.94
CA LEU A 91 10.66 3.26 6.15
C LEU A 91 12.09 3.08 5.66
N LYS A 92 12.44 3.60 4.48
CA LYS A 92 13.82 3.60 3.94
C LYS A 92 14.79 4.37 4.84
N LEU A 93 14.36 5.52 5.37
CA LEU A 93 15.16 6.30 6.30
C LEU A 93 15.37 5.56 7.63
N ILE A 94 14.32 4.94 8.18
CA ILE A 94 14.41 4.14 9.41
C ILE A 94 15.35 2.96 9.20
N HIS A 95 15.21 2.23 8.08
CA HIS A 95 16.05 1.08 7.75
C HIS A 95 17.53 1.47 7.68
N SER A 96 17.89 2.43 6.82
CA SER A 96 19.28 2.90 6.69
C SER A 96 19.86 3.42 8.00
N SER A 97 19.07 4.12 8.82
CA SER A 97 19.51 4.61 10.13
C SER A 97 19.82 3.46 11.11
N LEU A 98 19.01 2.41 11.10
CA LEU A 98 19.20 1.23 11.95
C LEU A 98 20.40 0.39 11.49
N VAL A 99 20.58 0.19 10.19
CA VAL A 99 21.77 -0.49 9.61
C VAL A 99 23.04 0.24 10.04
N ASN A 100 23.08 1.57 9.88
CA ASN A 100 24.20 2.40 10.31
C ASN A 100 24.44 2.31 11.82
N TYR A 101 23.38 2.36 12.62
CA TYR A 101 23.51 2.27 14.08
C TYR A 101 24.12 0.94 14.53
N VAL A 102 23.72 -0.18 13.91
CA VAL A 102 24.32 -1.50 14.18
C VAL A 102 25.79 -1.54 13.76
N GLY A 103 26.12 -1.03 12.57
CA GLY A 103 27.51 -1.01 12.07
C GLY A 103 28.46 -0.14 12.89
N LEU A 104 27.96 0.95 13.49
CA LEU A 104 28.77 1.91 14.26
C LEU A 104 28.82 1.60 15.77
N ASN A 105 27.85 0.87 16.31
CA ASN A 105 27.77 0.61 17.76
C ASN A 105 28.28 -0.80 18.13
N GLY A 106 29.56 -0.90 18.46
CA GLY A 106 30.19 -2.16 18.90
C GLY A 106 29.77 -2.67 20.28
N ASN A 107 28.97 -1.94 21.06
CA ASN A 107 28.52 -2.32 22.40
C ASN A 107 27.01 -2.64 22.45
N LEU A 108 26.42 -3.02 21.32
CA LEU A 108 25.02 -3.38 21.25
C LEU A 108 24.76 -4.67 22.06
N ASN A 109 23.76 -4.65 22.94
CA ASN A 109 23.38 -5.86 23.65
C ASN A 109 22.51 -6.76 22.75
N TYR A 110 22.50 -8.06 23.06
CA TYR A 110 21.76 -9.07 22.27
C TYR A 110 20.26 -8.76 22.11
N LYS A 111 19.63 -8.17 23.13
CA LYS A 111 18.19 -7.87 23.08
C LYS A 111 17.90 -6.78 22.04
N ASP A 112 18.74 -5.74 22.02
CA ASP A 112 18.59 -4.62 21.08
C ASP A 112 18.95 -5.05 19.65
N GLU A 113 20.00 -5.85 19.48
CA GLU A 113 20.38 -6.41 18.18
C GLU A 113 19.23 -7.23 17.56
N LYS A 114 18.63 -8.13 18.36
CA LYS A 114 17.48 -8.93 17.93
C LYS A 114 16.25 -8.08 17.61
N ALA A 115 15.99 -7.04 18.42
CA ALA A 115 14.87 -6.14 18.18
C ALA A 115 15.05 -5.35 16.87
N ILE A 116 16.26 -4.84 16.62
CA ILE A 116 16.60 -4.12 15.40
C ILE A 116 16.49 -5.05 14.19
N GLY A 117 17.04 -6.25 14.24
CA GLY A 117 16.92 -7.23 13.17
C GLY A 117 15.46 -7.52 12.80
N SER A 118 14.59 -7.72 13.79
CA SER A 118 13.15 -7.93 13.53
C SER A 118 12.45 -6.71 12.92
N ILE A 119 12.93 -5.49 13.20
CA ILE A 119 12.40 -4.28 12.56
C ILE A 119 12.86 -4.20 11.10
N LEU A 120 14.14 -4.45 10.83
CA LEU A 120 14.71 -4.45 9.48
C LEU A 120 13.98 -5.46 8.58
N GLU A 121 13.81 -6.70 9.04
CA GLU A 121 13.07 -7.75 8.31
C GLU A 121 11.65 -7.32 7.95
N LYS A 122 10.93 -6.65 8.88
CA LYS A 122 9.58 -6.16 8.61
C LYS A 122 9.58 -5.05 7.57
N ILE A 123 10.55 -4.13 7.64
CA ILE A 123 10.66 -3.04 6.67
C ILE A 123 10.97 -3.59 5.28
N GLU A 124 11.90 -4.53 5.17
CA GLU A 124 12.28 -5.18 3.91
C GLU A 124 11.13 -5.96 3.27
N LEU A 125 10.25 -6.56 4.07
CA LEU A 125 9.02 -7.18 3.58
C LEU A 125 8.01 -6.15 3.04
N ILE A 126 7.95 -4.96 3.63
CA ILE A 126 7.04 -3.89 3.21
C ILE A 126 7.61 -3.14 1.99
N VAL A 127 8.92 -2.93 1.95
CA VAL A 127 9.65 -2.17 0.92
C VAL A 127 10.75 -3.04 0.30
N PRO A 128 10.37 -4.02 -0.55
CA PRO A 128 11.31 -4.98 -1.12
C PRO A 128 12.35 -4.35 -2.06
N GLU A 129 12.18 -3.09 -2.47
CA GLU A 129 13.12 -2.28 -3.24
C GLU A 129 14.46 -2.09 -2.52
N ILE A 130 14.45 -2.07 -1.17
CA ILE A 130 15.65 -1.90 -0.34
C ILE A 130 16.62 -3.04 -0.62
N LEU A 131 16.16 -4.29 -0.51
CA LEU A 131 16.96 -5.49 -0.79
C LEU A 131 17.46 -5.59 -2.24
N ARG A 132 16.77 -4.94 -3.18
CA ARG A 132 17.19 -4.95 -4.59
C ARG A 132 18.37 -4.02 -4.82
N HIS A 133 18.41 -2.86 -4.17
CA HIS A 133 19.55 -1.95 -4.29
C HIS A 133 20.81 -2.55 -3.66
N GLU A 134 20.72 -3.12 -2.46
CA GLU A 134 21.87 -3.78 -1.80
C GLU A 134 22.46 -4.89 -2.68
N LYS A 135 21.61 -5.74 -3.29
CA LYS A 135 22.09 -6.78 -4.20
C LYS A 135 22.74 -6.24 -5.48
N LEU A 136 22.28 -5.12 -6.00
CA LEU A 136 22.90 -4.50 -7.18
C LEU A 136 24.27 -3.90 -6.80
N GLU A 137 24.38 -3.24 -5.65
CA GLU A 137 25.64 -2.72 -5.12
C GLU A 137 26.65 -3.85 -4.88
N ASP A 138 26.22 -4.96 -4.26
CA ASP A 138 27.06 -6.14 -4.07
C ASP A 138 27.55 -6.70 -5.41
N LEU A 139 26.67 -6.82 -6.42
CA LEU A 139 27.00 -7.33 -7.76
C LEU A 139 27.96 -6.41 -8.53
N GLU A 140 27.83 -5.09 -8.39
CA GLU A 140 28.75 -4.11 -9.00
C GLU A 140 30.13 -4.16 -8.33
N MET A 141 30.18 -4.40 -7.02
CA MET A 141 31.43 -4.58 -6.29
C MET A 141 32.20 -5.87 -6.66
N VAL A 142 31.52 -6.92 -7.14
CA VAL A 142 32.18 -8.16 -7.64
C VAL A 142 32.55 -8.10 -9.13
N ALA A 143 32.10 -7.07 -9.84
CA ALA A 143 32.36 -6.90 -11.27
C ALA A 143 33.64 -6.08 -11.56
N ASP A 144 34.21 -5.41 -10.54
CA ASP A 144 35.40 -4.57 -10.64
C ASP A 144 36.70 -5.30 -10.22
N ASP A 145 36.64 -6.60 -9.93
CA ASP A 145 37.74 -7.46 -9.48
C ASP A 145 38.81 -7.73 -10.56
N GLY A 146 38.80 -7.00 -11.68
CA GLY A 146 39.87 -7.01 -12.69
C GLY A 146 40.29 -8.41 -13.14
N ILE A 147 39.58 -9.02 -14.09
CA ILE A 147 40.24 -9.96 -15.00
C ILE A 147 41.12 -9.13 -15.93
N GLU A 148 42.33 -8.81 -15.47
CA GLU A 148 43.44 -8.48 -16.37
C GLU A 148 43.92 -9.78 -17.03
N LEU A 149 43.79 -9.85 -18.36
CA LEU A 149 44.50 -10.80 -19.23
C LEU A 149 45.92 -10.33 -19.51
#